data_AF-A0A2M7T5T8-F1
#
_entry.id   AF-A0A2M7T5T8-F1
#
_cell.length_a   1.000
_cell.length_b   1.000
_cell.length_c   1.000
_cell.angle_alpha   90.00
_cell.angle_beta   90.00
_cell.angle_gamma   90.00
#
_symmetry.space_group_name_H-M   'P 1'
#
loop_
_entity.id
_entity.type
_entity.pdbx_description
1 polymer ?
#
loop_
_entity_poly.entity_id
_entity_poly.type
_entity_poly.pdbx_seq_one_letter_code
_entity_poly.pdbx_strand_id
1 'polypeptide(L)' 'MLKERSIKETWVKSTLEHPERVEHRDDGTVHFIKAINKCGGKYLRVIVNPNVQPQRIVTVFFDRRQRRVK' A
#
# COMPACT_ATOMS: atom_id res chain seq x y z
N MET A 1 -7.14 -11.12 -9.53
CA MET A 1 -7.13 -10.02 -8.54
C MET A 1 -5.73 -9.49 -8.15
N LEU A 2 -4.89 -9.16 -9.15
CA LEU A 2 -3.68 -8.29 -9.03
C LEU A 2 -3.38 -7.67 -10.41
N LYS A 3 -3.70 -8.43 -11.48
CA LYS A 3 -3.67 -7.97 -12.88
C LYS A 3 -4.67 -6.85 -13.21
N GLU A 4 -5.78 -6.72 -12.50
CA GLU A 4 -6.87 -5.77 -12.86
C GLU A 4 -6.59 -4.31 -12.46
N ARG A 5 -5.52 -4.02 -11.72
CA ARG A 5 -5.22 -2.65 -11.24
C ARG A 5 -3.89 -2.06 -11.73
N SER A 6 -3.14 -2.76 -12.59
CA SER A 6 -1.79 -2.34 -13.03
C SER A 6 -0.86 -1.94 -11.87
N ILE A 7 -1.00 -2.59 -10.71
CA ILE A 7 -0.13 -2.35 -9.55
C ILE A 7 1.04 -3.32 -9.67
N LYS A 8 2.26 -2.78 -9.80
CA LYS A 8 3.47 -3.60 -9.84
C LYS A 8 3.77 -4.16 -8.45
N GLU A 9 4.07 -5.45 -8.38
CA GLU A 9 4.50 -6.12 -7.13
C GLU A 9 5.74 -5.45 -6.53
N THR A 10 6.61 -4.89 -7.36
CA THR A 10 7.78 -4.13 -6.91
C THR A 10 7.41 -2.88 -6.11
N TRP A 11 6.28 -2.24 -6.41
CA TRP A 11 5.78 -1.13 -5.60
C TRP A 11 5.24 -1.60 -4.26
N VAL A 12 4.59 -2.76 -4.24
CA VAL A 12 4.09 -3.36 -3.00
C VAL A 12 5.28 -3.71 -2.09
N LYS A 13 6.28 -4.43 -2.60
CA LYS A 13 7.50 -4.75 -1.85
C LYS A 13 8.19 -3.49 -1.32
N SER A 14 8.44 -2.50 -2.20
CA SER A 14 9.07 -1.24 -1.79
C SER A 14 8.25 -0.45 -0.75
N THR A 15 6.92 -0.59 -0.74
CA THR A 15 6.04 0.04 0.25
C THR A 15 6.09 -0.67 1.59
N LEU A 16 6.28 -2.00 1.60
CA LEU A 16 6.46 -2.79 2.81
C LEU A 16 7.85 -2.59 3.43
N GLU A 17 8.89 -2.54 2.59
CA GLU A 17 10.27 -2.38 3.04
C GLU A 17 10.59 -0.94 3.46
N HIS A 18 10.07 0.05 2.71
CA HIS A 18 10.33 1.47 2.95
C HIS A 18 9.03 2.27 2.83
N PRO A 19 8.07 2.10 3.76
CA PRO A 19 6.86 2.92 3.81
C PRO A 19 7.21 4.38 4.14
N GLU A 20 6.48 5.33 3.57
CA GLU A 20 6.57 6.73 4.01
C GLU A 20 5.68 6.99 5.23
N ARG A 21 4.58 6.25 5.35
CA ARG A 21 3.69 6.32 6.51
C ARG A 21 3.17 4.93 6.83
N VAL A 22 3.18 4.58 8.11
CA VAL A 22 2.62 3.34 8.64
C VAL A 22 1.51 3.72 9.59
N GLU A 23 0.30 3.19 9.37
CA GLU A 23 -0.83 3.39 10.24
C GLU A 23 -1.30 2.05 10.80
N HIS A 24 -1.35 1.96 12.11
CA HIS A 24 -1.91 0.81 12.81
C HIS A 24 -3.41 1.06 13.04
N ARG A 25 -4.25 0.11 12.62
CA ARG A 25 -5.69 0.16 12.87
C ARG A 25 -6.03 -0.67 14.10
N ASP A 26 -7.09 -0.26 14.78
CA ASP A 26 -7.64 -0.94 15.96
C ASP A 26 -8.13 -2.37 15.63
N ASP A 27 -8.53 -2.60 14.38
CA ASP A 27 -8.88 -3.90 13.79
C ASP A 27 -7.68 -4.88 13.71
N GLY A 28 -6.48 -4.46 14.12
CA GLY A 28 -5.25 -5.26 14.08
C GLY A 28 -4.59 -5.28 12.70
N THR A 29 -5.11 -4.54 11.71
CA THR A 29 -4.50 -4.39 10.39
C THR A 29 -3.49 -3.24 10.36
N VAL A 30 -2.43 -3.42 9.55
CA VAL A 30 -1.37 -2.42 9.37
C VAL A 30 -1.44 -1.89 7.94
N HIS A 31 -1.54 -0.57 7.84
CA HIS A 31 -1.65 0.15 6.57
C HIS A 31 -0.29 0.79 6.26
N PHE A 32 0.39 0.27 5.25
CA PHE A 32 1.62 0.84 4.72
C PHE A 32 1.28 1.76 3.55
N ILE A 33 1.76 3.00 3.60
CA ILE A 33 1.44 4.04 2.64
C ILE A 33 2.74 4.59 2.06
N LYS A 34 2.80 4.71 0.74
CA LYS A 34 3.95 5.26 0.02
C LYS A 34 3.54 5.99 -1.25
N ALA A 35 4.11 7.16 -1.50
CA ALA A 35 3.94 7.87 -2.76
C ALA A 35 4.73 7.17 -3.88
N ILE A 36 4.02 6.74 -4.92
CA ILE A 36 4.63 6.18 -6.12
C ILE A 36 4.75 7.30 -7.15
N ASN A 37 5.92 7.96 -7.16
CA ASN A 37 6.21 9.02 -8.11
C ASN A 37 6.05 8.57 -9.58
N LYS A 38 6.38 7.30 -9.89
CA LYS A 38 6.19 6.71 -11.23
C LYS A 38 4.73 6.62 -11.68
N CYS A 39 3.75 6.77 -10.79
CA CYS A 39 2.33 6.74 -11.12
C CYS A 39 1.68 8.13 -10.99
N GLY A 40 2.44 9.20 -11.30
CA GLY A 40 1.96 10.58 -11.22
C GLY A 40 1.78 11.09 -9.80
N GLY A 41 2.60 10.60 -8.85
CA GLY A 41 2.53 11.02 -7.45
C GLY A 41 1.31 10.50 -6.69
N LYS A 42 0.75 9.34 -7.08
CA LYS A 42 -0.32 8.67 -6.35
C LYS A 42 0.24 7.94 -5.13
N TYR A 43 -0.51 7.95 -4.04
CA TYR A 43 -0.18 7.15 -2.86
C TYR A 43 -0.68 5.71 -3.04
N LEU A 44 0.21 4.74 -2.91
CA LEU A 44 -0.14 3.33 -2.81
C LEU A 44 -0.36 3.00 -1.34
N ARG A 45 -1.53 2.44 -1.03
CA ARG A 45 -1.84 1.91 0.30
C ARG A 45 -1.88 0.38 0.23
N VAL A 46 -1.07 -0.26 1.05
CA VAL A 46 -0.93 -1.70 1.21
C VAL A 46 -1.41 -2.05 2.62
N ILE A 47 -2.50 -2.81 2.70
CA ILE A 47 -3.08 -3.25 3.97
C ILE A 47 -2.62 -4.68 4.22
N VAL A 48 -1.98 -4.92 5.36
CA VAL A 48 -1.49 -6.22 5.79
C VAL A 48 -2.17 -6.60 7.10
N ASN A 49 -2.57 -7.86 7.24
CA ASN A 49 -3.00 -8.40 8.51
C ASN A 49 -1.84 -9.23 9.11
N PRO A 50 -1.14 -8.72 10.14
CA PRO A 50 -0.09 -9.47 10.83
C PRO A 50 -0.63 -10.58 11.75
N ASN A 51 -1.92 -10.55 12.12
CA ASN A 51 -2.52 -11.53 13.03
C ASN A 51 -2.76 -12.89 12.38
N VAL A 52 -2.60 -13.01 11.06
CA VAL A 52 -2.68 -14.28 10.35
C VAL A 52 -1.28 -14.76 9.98
N GLN A 53 -1.01 -16.05 10.17
CA GLN A 53 0.24 -16.69 9.76
C GLN A 53 -0.02 -17.66 8.60
N PRO A 54 0.65 -17.50 7.45
CA PRO A 54 1.63 -16.45 7.13
C PRO A 54 0.97 -15.06 6.96
N GLN A 55 1.73 -13.98 7.19
CA GLN A 55 1.23 -12.60 7.03
C GLN A 55 0.64 -12.42 5.63
N ARG A 56 -0.62 -11.98 5.56
CA ARG A 56 -1.32 -11.80 4.28
C ARG A 56 -1.57 -10.33 3.99
N ILE A 57 -1.29 -9.97 2.75
CA ILE A 57 -1.71 -8.69 2.18
C ILE A 57 -3.21 -8.79 1.95
N VAL A 58 -3.98 -8.05 2.74
CA VAL A 58 -5.44 -8.04 2.68
C VAL A 58 -5.90 -7.30 1.43
N THR A 59 -5.30 -6.14 1.15
CA THR A 59 -5.78 -5.26 0.09
C THR A 59 -4.69 -4.27 -0.34
N VAL A 60 -4.60 -4.02 -1.64
CA VAL A 60 -3.70 -3.01 -2.22
C VAL A 60 -4.45 -2.12 -3.20
N PHE A 61 -4.31 -0.81 -3.06
CA PHE A 61 -4.90 0.15 -3.98
C PHE A 61 -4.17 1.49 -3.98
N PHE A 62 -4.31 2.22 -5.08
CA PHE A 62 -3.94 3.63 -5.12
C PHE A 62 -5.02 4.48 -4.46
N ASP A 63 -4.61 5.32 -3.52
CA ASP A 63 -5.46 6.37 -2.99
C ASP A 63 -5.77 7.37 -4.10
N ARG A 64 -7.06 7.51 -4.40
CA ARG A 64 -7.55 8.35 -5.50
C ARG A 64 -7.83 9.79 -5.08
N ARG A 65 -7.81 10.08 -3.77
CA ARG A 65 -8.13 11.41 -3.22
C ARG A 65 -6.87 12.26 -3.01
N GLN A 66 -5.73 11.61 -2.80
CA GLN A 66 -4.44 12.27 -2.61
C GLN A 66 -3.64 12.24 -3.92
N ARG A 67 -3.73 13.30 -4.73
CA ARG A 67 -2.68 13.59 -5.73
C ARG A 67 -1.63 14.43 -5.03
N ARG A 68 -0.36 14.01 -5.08
CA ARG A 68 0.74 14.90 -4.71
C ARG A 68 0.72 16.08 -5.69
N VAL A 69 0.15 17.20 -5.25
CA VAL A 69 0.20 18.46 -5.99
C VAL A 69 1.66 18.90 -5.93
N LYS A 70 2.26 19.10 -7.10
CA LYS A 70 3.68 19.40 -7.28
C LYS A 70 3.98 20.82 -6.81
#